data_AF-A0ABD1MN21-F1
#
_entry.id   AF-A0ABD1MN21-F1
#
_cell.length_a   1.000
_cell.length_b   1.000
_cell.length_c   1.000
_cell.angle_alpha   90.00
_cell.angle_beta   90.00
_cell.angle_gamma   90.00
#
_symmetry.space_group_name_H-M   'P 1'
#
loop_
_entity.id
_entity.type
_entity.pdbx_description
1 polymer ?
#
loop_
_entity_poly.entity_id
_entity_poly.type
_entity_poly.pdbx_seq_one_letter_code
_entity_poly.pdbx_strand_id
1 'polypeptide(L)'
;MLSQHSIQVNKCTNSNPNYIDSLASTLNINAPSTPKQNKKKHVGKFKLYLKTLFRILTHLMNQIKTKHPQNPVHSMNTDTKLLTIRTLVSALASHSDQTRLAALRHLRRTSKEEPAARPLIAAAGALPLLAEALYSPSHTIQDDAAATLLNLSISDRRPLVSCPNLLHALAHLLSRHATSSTASAVQAAATTLYSLLAVVAEFRPTVSSNPDIFRSLVGIISHPDSPTKSVKDALKACFGIALHPPSRIMLIGLGAVPVLFALIVKDKEKDKDGKRRKGLIEDATAVIAQIAGCEESEEAFAKVSGVSVLSMMLGSESGSCSLRTKENAVSALLNLVRYGSQKVVGEVRDNVWTLDGITYVQEHGSAKGKSKAVAFLKLLVDGEIVEDLYPVESDLASSSCSSCSG
;
A
#
# COMPACT_ATOMS: atom_id res chain seq x y z
N MET A 1 41.99 38.05 1.33
CA MET A 1 41.30 39.28 1.78
C MET A 1 39.86 39.20 1.32
N LEU A 2 38.99 38.59 2.13
CA LEU A 2 38.01 39.23 3.02
C LEU A 2 36.93 40.09 2.31
N SER A 3 35.68 39.65 2.53
CA SER A 3 34.46 40.45 2.77
C SER A 3 33.43 40.71 1.64
N GLN A 4 32.31 39.98 1.78
CA GLN A 4 30.89 40.40 1.68
C GLN A 4 30.29 40.89 0.34
N HIS A 5 29.25 40.19 -0.13
CA HIS A 5 27.86 40.71 -0.10
C HIS A 5 26.82 39.60 -0.36
N SER A 6 25.88 39.49 0.58
CA SER A 6 24.64 38.73 0.52
C SER A 6 23.50 39.60 -0.06
N ILE A 7 22.42 38.94 -0.53
CA ILE A 7 21.05 39.45 -0.76
C ILE A 7 20.79 40.14 -2.12
N GLN A 8 20.04 39.47 -3.01
CA GLN A 8 18.83 40.01 -3.67
C GLN A 8 17.99 38.86 -4.30
N VAL A 9 17.10 38.26 -3.51
CA VAL A 9 15.88 37.62 -4.04
C VAL A 9 14.70 38.18 -3.25
N ASN A 10 14.35 39.42 -3.57
CA ASN A 10 13.14 40.07 -3.09
C ASN A 10 12.70 41.06 -4.18
N LYS A 11 11.89 40.58 -5.13
CA LYS A 11 11.03 41.38 -6.01
C LYS A 11 10.19 40.43 -6.85
N CYS A 12 9.00 40.09 -6.34
CA CYS A 12 7.83 39.77 -7.16
C CYS A 12 6.57 39.87 -6.28
N THR A 13 6.40 41.02 -5.64
CA THR A 13 5.08 41.52 -5.24
C THR A 13 4.69 42.56 -6.29
N ASN A 14 4.01 42.15 -7.35
CA ASN A 14 3.17 43.09 -8.07
C ASN A 14 1.94 42.41 -8.67
N SER A 15 0.81 42.90 -8.19
CA SER A 15 -0.56 42.62 -8.56
C SER A 15 -0.75 42.73 -10.07
N ASN A 16 -0.96 41.61 -10.77
CA ASN A 16 -1.44 41.64 -12.15
C ASN A 16 -2.87 41.08 -12.19
N PRO A 17 -3.91 41.94 -12.29
CA PRO A 17 -5.31 41.50 -12.29
C PRO A 17 -5.67 40.60 -13.49
N ASN A 18 -4.84 40.56 -14.53
CA ASN A 18 -5.06 39.75 -15.73
C ASN A 18 -4.80 38.24 -15.55
N TYR A 19 -4.17 37.82 -14.45
CA TYR A 19 -3.90 36.38 -14.20
C TYR A 19 -5.13 35.63 -13.70
N ILE A 20 -6.07 36.32 -13.05
CA ILE A 20 -7.33 35.72 -12.56
C ILE A 20 -8.31 35.53 -13.72
N ASP A 21 -8.37 36.47 -14.66
CA ASP A 21 -9.22 36.36 -15.86
C ASP A 21 -8.70 35.32 -16.85
N SER A 22 -7.38 35.08 -16.86
CA SER A 22 -6.75 33.98 -17.61
C SER A 22 -7.05 32.59 -17.05
N LEU A 23 -7.28 32.45 -15.73
CA LEU A 23 -7.69 31.17 -15.11
C LEU A 23 -9.19 30.89 -15.29
N ALA A 24 -10.01 31.95 -15.40
CA ALA A 24 -11.44 31.82 -15.63
C ALA A 24 -11.79 31.40 -17.07
N SER A 25 -10.93 31.69 -18.04
CA SER A 25 -11.11 31.32 -19.45
C SER A 25 -10.71 29.86 -19.74
N THR A 26 -9.78 29.28 -18.99
CA THR A 26 -9.32 27.88 -19.18
C THR A 26 -10.29 26.84 -18.60
N LEU A 27 -11.25 27.23 -17.76
CA LEU A 27 -12.21 26.32 -17.11
C LEU A 27 -13.59 26.27 -17.79
N ASN A 28 -13.67 26.59 -19.08
CA ASN A 28 -14.93 26.52 -19.84
C ASN A 28 -15.33 25.05 -20.13
N ILE A 29 -15.85 24.35 -19.11
CA ILE A 29 -16.61 23.11 -19.29
C ILE A 29 -18.07 23.50 -19.52
N ASN A 30 -18.57 23.13 -20.70
CA ASN A 30 -19.94 23.32 -21.14
C ASN A 30 -20.95 22.85 -20.07
N ALA A 31 -21.73 23.79 -19.52
CA ALA A 31 -22.90 23.49 -18.69
C ALA A 31 -24.19 23.92 -19.43
N PRO A 32 -25.27 23.13 -19.36
CA PRO A 32 -26.48 23.36 -20.13
C PRO A 32 -27.26 24.60 -19.66
N SER A 33 -27.98 25.18 -20.62
CA SER A 33 -28.73 26.44 -20.54
C SER A 33 -29.83 26.45 -19.47
N THR A 34 -29.69 27.31 -18.45
CA THR A 34 -30.78 27.80 -17.57
C THR A 34 -30.53 29.27 -17.12
N PRO A 35 -31.57 30.04 -16.72
CA PRO A 35 -31.68 31.47 -17.06
C PRO A 35 -30.93 32.48 -16.16
N LYS A 36 -30.68 33.65 -16.76
CA LYS A 36 -29.64 34.67 -16.47
C LYS A 36 -29.74 35.49 -15.16
N GLN A 37 -30.52 35.14 -14.14
CA GLN A 37 -30.71 36.04 -12.98
C GLN A 37 -29.92 35.73 -11.69
N ASN A 38 -29.21 34.60 -11.58
CA ASN A 38 -28.45 34.26 -10.35
C ASN A 38 -26.92 34.32 -10.44
N LYS A 39 -26.33 34.66 -11.60
CA LYS A 39 -24.86 34.62 -11.79
C LYS A 39 -24.08 35.68 -11.01
N LYS A 40 -24.59 36.91 -10.83
CA LYS A 40 -23.84 37.99 -10.14
C LYS A 40 -23.68 37.77 -8.62
N LYS A 41 -24.70 37.21 -7.94
CA LYS A 41 -24.64 36.91 -6.49
C LYS A 41 -23.71 35.75 -6.15
N HIS A 42 -23.67 34.71 -7.01
CA HIS A 42 -22.78 33.56 -6.80
C HIS A 42 -21.31 33.88 -7.09
N VAL A 43 -21.02 34.70 -8.11
CA VAL A 43 -19.63 35.14 -8.40
C VAL A 43 -19.08 36.02 -7.27
N GLY A 44 -19.91 36.88 -6.66
CA GLY A 44 -19.51 37.69 -5.51
C GLY A 44 -19.16 36.85 -4.27
N LYS A 45 -19.99 35.85 -3.94
CA LYS A 45 -19.73 34.91 -2.83
C LYS A 45 -18.50 34.05 -3.09
N PHE A 46 -18.28 33.61 -4.34
CA PHE A 46 -17.12 32.82 -4.73
C PHE A 46 -15.81 33.62 -4.64
N LYS A 47 -15.79 34.89 -5.11
CA LYS A 47 -14.64 35.78 -4.94
C LYS A 47 -14.32 36.07 -3.47
N LEU A 48 -15.33 36.18 -2.61
CA LEU A 48 -15.13 36.36 -1.17
C LEU A 48 -14.54 35.11 -0.51
N TYR A 49 -15.00 33.92 -0.93
CA TYR A 49 -14.48 32.64 -0.46
C TYR A 49 -13.00 32.45 -0.84
N LEU A 50 -12.60 32.72 -2.09
CA LEU A 50 -11.20 32.64 -2.51
C LEU A 50 -10.29 33.64 -1.78
N LYS A 51 -10.75 34.88 -1.54
CA LYS A 51 -9.98 35.87 -0.77
C LYS A 51 -9.74 35.43 0.67
N THR A 52 -10.76 34.82 1.30
CA THR A 52 -10.64 34.29 2.66
C THR A 52 -9.71 33.08 2.70
N LEU A 53 -9.84 32.16 1.75
CA LEU A 53 -8.96 30.99 1.64
C LEU A 53 -7.50 31.39 1.41
N PHE A 54 -7.24 32.37 0.54
CA PHE A 54 -5.89 32.89 0.29
C PHE A 54 -5.30 33.56 1.54
N ARG A 55 -6.09 34.32 2.31
CA ARG A 55 -5.65 34.91 3.59
C ARG A 55 -5.33 33.82 4.63
N ILE A 56 -6.13 32.78 4.72
CA ILE A 56 -5.91 31.64 5.62
C ILE A 56 -4.64 30.89 5.23
N LEU A 57 -4.44 30.61 3.93
CA LEU A 57 -3.23 29.97 3.41
C LEU A 57 -1.99 30.83 3.65
N THR A 58 -2.06 32.14 3.42
CA THR A 58 -0.93 33.05 3.66
C THR A 58 -0.61 33.14 5.16
N HIS A 59 -1.63 33.14 6.01
CA HIS A 59 -1.44 33.12 7.46
C HIS A 59 -0.85 31.78 7.93
N LEU A 60 -1.31 30.64 7.41
CA LEU A 60 -0.74 29.33 7.71
C LEU A 60 0.70 29.19 7.22
N MET A 61 1.00 29.68 6.00
CA MET A 61 2.35 29.71 5.45
C MET A 61 3.28 30.61 6.28
N ASN A 62 2.78 31.76 6.75
CA ASN A 62 3.53 32.62 7.65
C ASN A 62 3.69 32.01 9.05
N GLN A 63 2.69 31.30 9.58
CA GLN A 63 2.78 30.55 10.84
C GLN A 63 3.80 29.39 10.75
N ILE A 64 3.98 28.79 9.57
CA ILE A 64 5.03 27.79 9.31
C ILE A 64 6.41 28.47 9.26
N LYS A 65 6.54 29.66 8.66
CA LYS A 65 7.79 30.44 8.65
C LYS A 65 8.17 31.03 10.01
N THR A 66 7.20 31.48 10.82
CA THR A 66 7.47 32.08 12.15
C THR A 66 7.64 31.05 13.26
N LYS A 67 7.22 29.79 13.06
CA LYS A 67 7.54 28.68 13.97
C LYS A 67 8.94 28.07 13.77
N HIS A 68 9.69 28.50 12.75
CA HIS A 68 11.11 28.17 12.60
C HIS A 68 11.95 29.43 12.32
N PRO A 69 12.26 30.24 13.35
CA PRO A 69 13.52 30.97 13.33
C PRO A 69 14.66 29.94 13.26
N GLN A 70 15.55 30.06 12.28
CA GLN A 70 16.76 29.24 12.22
C GLN A 70 17.68 29.60 13.39
N ASN A 71 17.49 28.92 14.51
CA ASN A 71 18.38 28.97 15.66
C ASN A 71 19.61 28.08 15.39
N PRO A 72 20.84 28.59 15.59
CA PRO A 72 22.09 27.84 15.35
C PRO A 72 22.25 26.57 16.22
N VAL A 73 21.43 26.41 17.27
CA VAL A 73 21.42 25.23 18.15
C VAL A 73 20.79 23.98 17.48
N HIS A 74 19.87 24.15 16.52
CA HIS A 74 19.25 23.01 15.82
C HIS A 74 20.19 22.40 14.75
N SER A 75 21.07 23.22 14.17
CA SER A 75 22.11 22.80 13.22
C SER A 75 23.13 21.87 13.87
N MET A 76 23.68 22.26 15.03
CA MET A 76 24.71 21.50 15.75
C MET A 76 24.24 20.11 16.20
N ASN A 77 22.98 19.99 16.63
CA ASN A 77 22.39 18.70 16.98
C ASN A 77 22.24 17.78 15.74
N THR A 78 21.85 18.36 14.60
CA THR A 78 21.70 17.63 13.34
C THR A 78 23.05 17.13 12.80
N ASP A 79 24.10 17.95 12.86
CA ASP A 79 25.45 17.59 12.40
C ASP A 79 26.08 16.50 13.27
N THR A 80 25.95 16.62 14.60
CA THR A 80 26.41 15.60 15.56
C THR A 80 25.67 14.28 15.37
N LYS A 81 24.37 14.35 15.10
CA LYS A 81 23.54 13.18 14.81
C LYS A 81 23.93 12.51 13.49
N LEU A 82 24.16 13.29 12.44
CA LEU A 82 24.62 12.75 11.16
C LEU A 82 26.00 12.08 11.30
N LEU A 83 26.92 12.68 12.06
CA LEU A 83 28.21 12.06 12.36
C LEU A 83 28.04 10.74 13.11
N THR A 84 27.17 10.70 14.12
CA THR A 84 26.86 9.48 14.87
C THR A 84 26.29 8.38 13.96
N ILE A 85 25.33 8.73 13.09
CA ILE A 85 24.76 7.79 12.11
C ILE A 85 25.86 7.26 11.17
N ARG A 86 26.74 8.12 10.65
CA ARG A 86 27.84 7.69 9.77
C ARG A 86 28.80 6.74 10.50
N THR A 87 29.15 7.03 11.75
CA THR A 87 29.98 6.13 12.56
C THR A 87 29.31 4.78 12.76
N LEU A 88 28.02 4.75 13.06
CA LEU A 88 27.25 3.51 13.20
C LEU A 88 27.16 2.73 11.89
N VAL A 89 26.93 3.41 10.76
CA VAL A 89 26.90 2.76 9.44
C VAL A 89 28.27 2.20 9.08
N SER A 90 29.36 2.91 9.35
CA SER A 90 30.71 2.38 9.18
C SER A 90 30.97 1.14 10.03
N ALA A 91 30.41 1.09 11.25
CA ALA A 91 30.55 -0.06 12.15
C ALA A 91 29.78 -1.31 11.67
N LEU A 92 28.79 -1.18 10.76
CA LEU A 92 28.11 -2.32 10.14
C LEU A 92 29.02 -3.14 9.23
N ALA A 93 30.08 -2.53 8.70
CA ALA A 93 31.08 -3.19 7.85
C ALA A 93 32.22 -3.85 8.66
N SER A 94 32.16 -3.83 10.00
CA SER A 94 33.15 -4.48 10.86
C SER A 94 33.12 -6.01 10.70
N HIS A 95 34.28 -6.66 10.77
CA HIS A 95 34.36 -8.13 10.82
C HIS A 95 33.90 -8.73 12.16
N SER A 96 33.70 -7.90 13.18
CA SER A 96 33.19 -8.34 14.48
C SER A 96 31.67 -8.29 14.52
N ASP A 97 31.03 -9.45 14.64
CA ASP A 97 29.58 -9.57 14.81
C ASP A 97 29.07 -8.80 16.03
N GLN A 98 29.88 -8.71 17.10
CA GLN A 98 29.54 -7.91 18.27
C GLN A 98 29.44 -6.42 17.95
N THR A 99 30.39 -5.88 17.19
CA THR A 99 30.38 -4.48 16.73
C THR A 99 29.20 -4.23 15.79
N ARG A 100 28.98 -5.12 14.81
CA ARG A 100 27.86 -5.02 13.87
C ARG A 100 26.52 -5.02 14.58
N LEU A 101 26.32 -5.93 15.53
CA LEU A 101 25.10 -6.06 16.31
C LEU A 101 24.85 -4.83 17.19
N ALA A 102 25.88 -4.30 17.85
CA ALA A 102 25.76 -3.07 18.64
C ALA A 102 25.32 -1.88 17.75
N ALA A 103 25.91 -1.75 16.56
CA ALA A 103 25.54 -0.72 15.60
C ALA A 103 24.10 -0.89 15.08
N LEU A 104 23.70 -2.11 14.71
CA LEU A 104 22.33 -2.42 14.28
C LEU A 104 21.29 -2.10 15.35
N ARG A 105 21.54 -2.49 16.60
CA ARG A 105 20.64 -2.16 17.73
C ARG A 105 20.45 -0.67 17.89
N HIS A 106 21.54 0.09 17.74
CA HIS A 106 21.46 1.54 17.83
C HIS A 106 20.69 2.14 16.65
N LEU A 107 20.96 1.71 15.42
CA LEU A 107 20.25 2.18 14.22
C LEU A 107 18.76 1.82 14.25
N ARG A 108 18.41 0.61 14.70
CA ARG A 108 17.03 0.18 14.92
C ARG A 108 16.32 1.09 15.92
N ARG A 109 16.94 1.35 17.07
CA ARG A 109 16.39 2.21 18.11
C ARG A 109 16.19 3.64 17.60
N THR A 110 17.23 4.23 17.01
CA THR A 110 17.19 5.58 16.43
C THR A 110 16.12 5.70 15.34
N SER A 111 16.01 4.74 14.42
CA SER A 111 15.00 4.76 13.36
C SER A 111 13.56 4.57 13.89
N LYS A 112 13.39 3.87 15.01
CA LYS A 112 12.10 3.68 15.68
C LYS A 112 11.65 4.95 16.40
N GLU A 113 12.54 5.53 17.21
CA GLU A 113 12.26 6.66 18.10
C GLU A 113 12.21 7.99 17.34
N GLU A 114 12.99 8.13 16.26
CA GLU A 114 13.17 9.41 15.60
C GLU A 114 12.90 9.32 14.08
N PRO A 115 11.67 9.65 13.63
CA PRO A 115 11.32 9.61 12.20
C PRO A 115 12.25 10.44 11.31
N ALA A 116 12.75 11.59 11.80
CA ALA A 116 13.68 12.44 11.08
C ALA A 116 15.08 11.80 10.86
N ALA A 117 15.44 10.77 11.62
CA ALA A 117 16.72 10.06 11.44
C ALA A 117 16.70 9.09 10.26
N ARG A 118 15.53 8.58 9.86
CA ARG A 118 15.38 7.55 8.83
C ARG A 118 15.98 7.98 7.47
N PRO A 119 15.67 9.17 6.91
CA PRO A 119 16.30 9.59 5.66
C PRO A 119 17.82 9.78 5.81
N LEU A 120 18.30 10.21 6.98
CA LEU A 120 19.74 10.35 7.26
C LEU A 120 20.46 8.99 7.27
N ILE A 121 19.84 7.96 7.85
CA ILE A 121 20.37 6.59 7.87
C ILE A 121 20.48 6.05 6.44
N ALA A 122 19.44 6.22 5.62
CA ALA A 122 19.46 5.78 4.23
C ALA A 122 20.54 6.54 3.43
N ALA A 123 20.60 7.87 3.55
CA ALA A 123 21.56 8.72 2.87
C ALA A 123 23.02 8.47 3.32
N ALA A 124 23.23 7.95 4.53
CA ALA A 124 24.55 7.56 5.02
C ALA A 124 25.06 6.24 4.43
N GLY A 125 24.32 5.58 3.53
CA GLY A 125 24.75 4.35 2.87
C GLY A 125 24.43 3.06 3.64
N ALA A 126 23.47 3.08 4.56
CA ALA A 126 23.14 1.92 5.38
C ALA A 126 22.49 0.76 4.59
N LEU A 127 21.77 1.05 3.49
CA LEU A 127 20.88 0.07 2.86
C LEU A 127 21.59 -1.19 2.32
N PRO A 128 22.72 -1.11 1.60
CA PRO A 128 23.43 -2.31 1.16
C PRO A 128 23.92 -3.18 2.34
N LEU A 129 24.41 -2.55 3.41
CA LEU A 129 24.90 -3.24 4.60
C LEU A 129 23.75 -3.89 5.40
N LEU A 130 22.58 -3.23 5.44
CA LEU A 130 21.37 -3.78 6.02
C LEU A 130 20.84 -4.97 5.21
N ALA A 131 20.90 -4.90 3.87
CA ALA A 131 20.53 -6.01 2.99
C ALA A 131 21.47 -7.21 3.19
N GLU A 132 22.78 -6.98 3.26
CA GLU A 132 23.78 -8.01 3.56
C GLU A 132 23.53 -8.66 4.93
N ALA A 133 23.17 -7.87 5.95
CA ALA A 133 22.87 -8.39 7.28
C ALA A 133 21.68 -9.37 7.32
N LEU A 134 20.75 -9.34 6.35
CA LEU A 134 19.65 -10.31 6.24
C LEU A 134 20.12 -11.72 5.88
N TYR A 135 21.31 -11.86 5.31
CA TYR A 135 21.93 -13.16 5.01
C TYR A 135 22.64 -13.78 6.22
N SER A 136 22.91 -13.00 7.27
CA SER A 136 23.65 -13.44 8.46
C SER A 136 23.06 -14.71 9.08
N PRO A 137 23.87 -15.67 9.56
CA PRO A 137 23.36 -16.81 10.32
C PRO A 137 22.84 -16.40 11.72
N SER A 138 23.20 -15.20 12.20
CA SER A 138 22.77 -14.70 13.51
C SER A 138 21.36 -14.12 13.43
N HIS A 139 20.43 -14.74 14.16
CA HIS A 139 19.05 -14.26 14.28
C HIS A 139 18.94 -12.83 14.80
N THR A 140 19.80 -12.43 15.76
CA THR A 140 19.75 -11.08 16.33
C THR A 140 20.16 -10.01 15.32
N ILE A 141 21.17 -10.32 14.47
CA ILE A 141 21.57 -9.47 13.36
C ILE A 141 20.45 -9.37 12.32
N GLN A 142 19.86 -10.49 11.92
CA GLN A 142 18.73 -10.49 10.97
C GLN A 142 17.55 -9.67 11.50
N ASP A 143 17.17 -9.87 12.77
CA ASP A 143 16.04 -9.19 13.40
C ASP A 143 16.25 -7.68 13.45
N ASP A 144 17.42 -7.23 13.91
CA ASP A 144 17.71 -5.80 14.02
C ASP A 144 17.84 -5.12 12.64
N ALA A 145 18.41 -5.82 11.65
CA ALA A 145 18.47 -5.34 10.28
C ALA A 145 17.08 -5.23 9.62
N ALA A 146 16.25 -6.29 9.72
CA ALA A 146 14.91 -6.32 9.14
C ALA A 146 14.00 -5.26 9.79
N ALA A 147 14.08 -5.09 11.12
CA ALA A 147 13.34 -4.05 11.83
C ALA A 147 13.79 -2.63 11.44
N THR A 148 15.10 -2.43 11.22
CA THR A 148 15.62 -1.15 10.73
C THR A 148 15.08 -0.85 9.34
N LEU A 149 15.15 -1.80 8.40
CA LEU A 149 14.60 -1.65 7.05
C LEU A 149 13.11 -1.30 7.05
N LEU A 150 12.31 -1.97 7.89
CA LEU A 150 10.90 -1.64 8.08
C LEU A 150 10.72 -0.19 8.56
N ASN A 151 11.50 0.25 9.55
CA ASN A 151 11.41 1.62 10.03
C ASN A 151 11.73 2.64 8.93
N LEU A 152 12.78 2.38 8.12
CA LEU A 152 13.15 3.22 6.99
C LEU A 152 12.03 3.26 5.94
N SER A 153 11.45 2.10 5.62
CA SER A 153 10.38 1.97 4.65
C SER A 153 9.13 2.74 5.05
N ILE A 154 8.94 3.16 6.31
CA ILE A 154 7.79 3.98 6.73
C ILE A 154 7.91 5.43 6.27
N SER A 155 9.14 5.95 6.12
CA SER A 155 9.38 7.35 5.78
C SER A 155 9.62 7.58 4.30
N ASP A 156 10.54 6.82 3.69
CA ASP A 156 10.82 6.93 2.27
C ASP A 156 11.13 5.54 1.71
N ARG A 157 10.44 5.19 0.62
CA ARG A 157 10.55 3.89 -0.04
C ARG A 157 11.51 3.95 -1.23
N ARG A 158 11.76 5.14 -1.79
CA ARG A 158 12.56 5.32 -3.02
C ARG A 158 14.00 4.81 -2.84
N PRO A 159 14.71 5.12 -1.75
CA PRO A 159 16.05 4.57 -1.55
C PRO A 159 16.06 3.04 -1.43
N LEU A 160 15.02 2.44 -0.84
CA LEU A 160 14.93 0.99 -0.65
C LEU A 160 14.71 0.27 -1.99
N VAL A 161 13.77 0.74 -2.80
CA VAL A 161 13.51 0.12 -4.13
C VAL A 161 14.70 0.29 -5.08
N SER A 162 15.48 1.36 -4.93
CA SER A 162 16.69 1.60 -5.72
C SER A 162 17.92 0.88 -5.18
N CYS A 163 17.86 0.27 -3.99
CA CYS A 163 18.99 -0.45 -3.42
C CYS A 163 19.18 -1.79 -4.15
N PRO A 164 20.32 -2.00 -4.83
CA PRO A 164 20.61 -3.29 -5.44
C PRO A 164 20.56 -4.41 -4.38
N ASN A 165 20.10 -5.58 -4.79
CA ASN A 165 20.02 -6.80 -3.97
C ASN A 165 19.08 -6.77 -2.76
N LEU A 166 18.46 -5.65 -2.39
CA LEU A 166 17.52 -5.63 -1.26
C LEU A 166 16.35 -6.59 -1.48
N LEU A 167 15.82 -6.64 -2.71
CA LEU A 167 14.74 -7.56 -3.04
C LEU A 167 15.15 -9.03 -2.87
N HIS A 168 16.35 -9.40 -3.33
CA HIS A 168 16.90 -10.74 -3.16
C HIS A 168 17.16 -11.07 -1.68
N ALA A 169 17.62 -10.10 -0.89
CA ALA A 169 17.85 -10.27 0.55
C ALA A 169 16.53 -10.49 1.31
N LEU A 170 15.47 -9.74 0.96
CA LEU A 170 14.13 -9.95 1.50
C LEU A 170 13.58 -11.33 1.09
N ALA A 171 13.74 -11.74 -0.18
CA ALA A 171 13.32 -13.05 -0.65
C ALA A 171 14.02 -14.18 0.11
N HIS A 172 15.34 -14.07 0.32
CA HIS A 172 16.14 -15.05 1.06
C HIS A 172 15.76 -15.18 2.54
N LEU A 173 15.42 -14.06 3.18
CA LEU A 173 14.91 -14.08 4.56
C LEU A 173 13.52 -14.71 4.61
N LEU A 174 12.61 -14.33 3.71
CA LEU A 174 11.25 -14.87 3.66
C LEU A 174 11.23 -16.37 3.34
N SER A 175 12.10 -16.87 2.45
CA SER A 175 12.13 -18.29 2.08
C SER A 175 12.55 -19.22 3.23
N ARG A 176 13.21 -18.66 4.25
CA ARG A 176 13.67 -19.39 5.44
C ARG A 176 12.72 -19.24 6.63
N HIS A 177 11.48 -18.80 6.39
CA HIS A 177 10.47 -18.57 7.43
C HIS A 177 10.19 -19.79 8.32
N ALA A 178 10.38 -21.01 7.78
CA ALA A 178 10.15 -22.27 8.48
C ALA A 178 11.43 -22.91 9.05
N THR A 179 12.61 -22.34 8.80
CA THR A 179 13.90 -22.98 9.14
C THR A 179 14.78 -22.11 10.02
N SER A 180 15.22 -20.96 9.53
CA SER A 180 16.32 -20.19 10.13
C SER A 180 16.08 -18.68 10.22
N SER A 181 14.90 -18.20 9.82
CA SER A 181 14.50 -16.81 10.08
C SER A 181 13.46 -16.75 11.18
N THR A 182 13.63 -15.81 12.12
CA THR A 182 12.69 -15.66 13.23
C THR A 182 11.36 -15.12 12.72
N ALA A 183 10.30 -15.35 13.49
CA ALA A 183 9.00 -14.75 13.20
C ALA A 183 9.05 -13.21 13.14
N SER A 184 9.90 -12.56 13.94
CA SER A 184 10.00 -11.10 13.97
C SER A 184 10.66 -10.56 12.70
N ALA A 185 11.75 -11.19 12.26
CA ALA A 185 12.40 -10.90 10.99
C ALA A 185 11.44 -11.09 9.81
N VAL A 186 10.73 -12.22 9.75
CA VAL A 186 9.77 -12.53 8.68
C VAL A 186 8.66 -11.47 8.61
N GLN A 187 8.09 -11.09 9.76
CA GLN A 187 7.08 -10.02 9.84
C GLN A 187 7.62 -8.68 9.33
N ALA A 188 8.84 -8.31 9.75
CA ALA A 188 9.46 -7.06 9.34
C ALA A 188 9.75 -7.05 7.83
N ALA A 189 10.25 -8.15 7.27
CA ALA A 189 10.51 -8.30 5.85
C ALA A 189 9.23 -8.24 5.00
N ALA A 190 8.18 -8.99 5.38
CA ALA A 190 6.90 -8.97 4.68
C ALA A 190 6.23 -7.58 4.76
N THR A 191 6.29 -6.92 5.91
CA THR A 191 5.76 -5.56 6.09
C THR A 191 6.54 -4.52 5.29
N THR A 192 7.87 -4.66 5.22
CA THR A 192 8.73 -3.82 4.38
C THR A 192 8.30 -3.97 2.92
N LEU A 193 8.22 -5.21 2.42
CA LEU A 193 7.80 -5.52 1.05
C LEU A 193 6.43 -4.92 0.73
N TYR A 194 5.43 -5.14 1.60
CA TYR A 194 4.11 -4.53 1.45
C TYR A 194 4.20 -2.99 1.39
N SER A 195 4.98 -2.37 2.28
CA SER A 195 5.13 -0.92 2.28
C SER A 195 5.75 -0.38 0.99
N LEU A 196 6.66 -1.12 0.35
CA LEU A 196 7.23 -0.73 -0.95
C LEU A 196 6.19 -0.82 -2.06
N LEU A 197 5.48 -1.96 -2.14
CA LEU A 197 4.44 -2.23 -3.16
C LEU A 197 3.24 -1.28 -3.09
N ALA A 198 2.90 -0.83 -1.88
CA ALA A 198 1.77 0.06 -1.64
C ALA A 198 2.02 1.50 -2.12
N VAL A 199 3.26 1.97 -2.09
CA VAL A 199 3.61 3.38 -2.38
C VAL A 199 4.33 3.55 -3.72
N VAL A 200 5.11 2.56 -4.15
CA VAL A 200 5.91 2.63 -5.39
C VAL A 200 5.34 1.62 -6.39
N ALA A 201 4.37 2.05 -7.19
CA ALA A 201 3.66 1.16 -8.12
C ALA A 201 4.58 0.54 -9.19
N GLU A 202 5.58 1.31 -9.65
CA GLU A 202 6.61 0.86 -10.60
C GLU A 202 7.57 -0.19 -10.02
N PHE A 203 7.53 -0.45 -8.71
CA PHE A 203 8.29 -1.55 -8.11
C PHE A 203 7.58 -2.90 -8.29
N ARG A 204 6.26 -2.93 -8.55
CA ARG A 204 5.49 -4.16 -8.65
C ARG A 204 6.00 -5.09 -9.77
N PRO A 205 6.30 -4.62 -11.00
CA PRO A 205 6.87 -5.49 -12.04
C PRO A 205 8.20 -6.14 -11.64
N THR A 206 9.06 -5.40 -10.92
CA THR A 206 10.33 -5.93 -10.41
C THR A 206 10.11 -7.07 -9.42
N VAL A 207 9.19 -6.90 -8.46
CA VAL A 207 8.81 -7.98 -7.54
C VAL A 207 8.20 -9.16 -8.29
N SER A 208 7.39 -8.89 -9.31
CA SER A 208 6.70 -9.90 -10.13
C SER A 208 7.65 -10.77 -10.96
N SER A 209 8.86 -10.28 -11.20
CA SER A 209 9.94 -11.03 -11.86
C SER A 209 10.72 -11.93 -10.90
N ASN A 210 10.34 -11.98 -9.61
CA ASN A 210 10.99 -12.79 -8.59
C ASN A 210 10.01 -13.83 -7.99
N PRO A 211 9.94 -15.06 -8.55
CA PRO A 211 9.03 -16.11 -8.08
C PRO A 211 9.29 -16.59 -6.65
N ASP A 212 10.51 -16.41 -6.12
CA ASP A 212 10.86 -16.87 -4.77
C ASP A 212 10.11 -16.10 -3.70
N ILE A 213 9.82 -14.82 -3.94
CA ILE A 213 8.97 -14.02 -3.05
C ILE A 213 7.57 -14.61 -2.98
N PHE A 214 7.00 -14.97 -4.12
CA PHE A 214 5.65 -15.53 -4.18
C PHE A 214 5.58 -16.87 -3.45
N ARG A 215 6.54 -17.77 -3.74
CA ARG A 215 6.66 -19.07 -3.05
C ARG A 215 6.79 -18.89 -1.54
N SER A 216 7.63 -17.96 -1.11
CA SER A 216 7.86 -17.69 0.31
C SER A 216 6.61 -17.16 0.99
N LEU A 217 5.91 -16.20 0.37
CA LEU A 217 4.68 -15.64 0.95
C LEU A 217 3.56 -16.68 1.02
N VAL A 218 3.35 -17.47 -0.03
CA VAL A 218 2.38 -18.58 -0.01
C VAL A 218 2.78 -19.60 1.05
N GLY A 219 4.06 -19.96 1.15
CA GLY A 219 4.62 -20.84 2.17
C GLY A 219 4.36 -20.35 3.59
N ILE A 220 4.56 -19.05 3.87
CA ILE A 220 4.27 -18.45 5.17
C ILE A 220 2.77 -18.61 5.51
N ILE A 221 1.89 -18.37 4.54
CA ILE A 221 0.43 -18.44 4.74
C ILE A 221 -0.02 -19.89 4.99
N SER A 222 0.56 -20.86 4.28
CA SER A 222 0.18 -22.28 4.37
C SER A 222 0.81 -23.02 5.55
N HIS A 223 1.94 -22.54 6.09
CA HIS A 223 2.68 -23.25 7.13
C HIS A 223 1.87 -23.30 8.45
N PRO A 224 1.57 -24.49 9.01
CA PRO A 224 0.71 -24.64 10.19
C PRO A 224 1.17 -23.81 11.40
N ASP A 225 2.48 -23.76 11.65
CA ASP A 225 3.05 -23.08 12.81
C ASP A 225 3.33 -21.58 12.62
N SER A 226 3.01 -21.02 11.45
CA SER A 226 3.21 -19.61 11.17
C SER A 226 2.42 -18.73 12.13
N PRO A 227 3.07 -17.81 12.86
CA PRO A 227 2.35 -16.90 13.75
C PRO A 227 1.29 -16.09 13.00
N THR A 228 0.14 -15.86 13.63
CA THR A 228 -0.99 -15.13 13.01
C THR A 228 -0.56 -13.79 12.41
N LYS A 229 0.34 -13.05 13.07
CA LYS A 229 0.85 -11.78 12.55
C LYS A 229 1.70 -11.95 11.29
N SER A 230 2.56 -12.97 11.22
CA SER A 230 3.34 -13.29 10.02
C SER A 230 2.44 -13.61 8.83
N VAL A 231 1.35 -14.36 9.06
CA VAL A 231 0.35 -14.64 8.02
C VAL A 231 -0.36 -13.36 7.57
N LYS A 232 -0.75 -12.46 8.49
CA LYS A 232 -1.37 -11.17 8.12
C LYS A 232 -0.43 -10.30 7.27
N ASP A 233 0.84 -10.21 7.66
CA ASP A 233 1.80 -9.39 6.93
C ASP A 233 2.11 -10.00 5.55
N ALA A 234 2.15 -11.34 5.45
CA ALA A 234 2.26 -12.03 4.16
C ALA A 234 1.02 -11.81 3.26
N LEU A 235 -0.20 -11.88 3.81
CA LEU A 235 -1.43 -11.59 3.06
C LEU A 235 -1.45 -10.16 2.51
N LYS A 236 -1.01 -9.18 3.30
CA LYS A 236 -0.88 -7.79 2.83
C LYS A 236 0.14 -7.67 1.70
N ALA A 237 1.28 -8.33 1.80
CA ALA A 237 2.27 -8.35 0.73
C ALA A 237 1.70 -9.00 -0.55
N CYS A 238 1.00 -10.14 -0.44
CA CYS A 238 0.29 -10.77 -1.56
C CYS A 238 -0.76 -9.84 -2.18
N PHE A 239 -1.52 -9.09 -1.36
CA PHE A 239 -2.45 -8.08 -1.86
C PHE A 239 -1.72 -7.02 -2.69
N GLY A 240 -0.61 -6.47 -2.17
CA GLY A 240 0.20 -5.48 -2.88
C GLY A 240 0.78 -6.00 -4.20
N ILE A 241 1.18 -7.28 -4.24
CA ILE A 241 1.64 -7.97 -5.46
C ILE A 241 0.49 -8.11 -6.47
N ALA A 242 -0.69 -8.55 -6.02
CA ALA A 242 -1.85 -8.80 -6.88
C ALA A 242 -2.48 -7.53 -7.50
N LEU A 243 -2.05 -6.34 -7.04
CA LEU A 243 -2.36 -5.06 -7.70
C LEU A 243 -1.68 -4.94 -9.08
N HIS A 244 -0.68 -5.77 -9.40
CA HIS A 244 -0.14 -5.91 -10.74
C HIS A 244 -0.79 -7.14 -11.43
N PRO A 245 -1.58 -6.96 -12.50
CA PRO A 245 -2.38 -8.05 -13.08
C PRO A 245 -1.59 -9.32 -13.48
N PRO A 246 -0.41 -9.23 -14.13
CA PRO A 246 0.40 -10.43 -14.44
C PRO A 246 0.77 -11.28 -13.22
N SER A 247 0.88 -10.68 -12.05
CA SER A 247 1.22 -11.37 -10.80
C SER A 247 0.10 -12.27 -10.28
N ARG A 248 -1.16 -12.02 -10.69
CA ARG A 248 -2.32 -12.83 -10.28
C ARG A 248 -2.17 -14.26 -10.81
N ILE A 249 -1.77 -14.38 -12.08
CA ILE A 249 -1.50 -15.65 -12.75
C ILE A 249 -0.38 -16.41 -12.03
N MET A 250 0.70 -15.71 -11.65
CA MET A 250 1.80 -16.31 -10.90
C MET A 250 1.37 -16.80 -9.51
N LEU A 251 0.55 -16.02 -8.79
CA LEU A 251 -0.02 -16.46 -7.50
C LEU A 251 -0.89 -17.72 -7.66
N ILE A 252 -1.71 -17.78 -8.72
CA ILE A 252 -2.52 -18.97 -9.05
C ILE A 252 -1.61 -20.17 -9.32
N GLY A 253 -0.63 -20.03 -10.21
CA GLY A 253 0.29 -21.10 -10.59
C GLY A 253 1.14 -21.63 -9.44
N LEU A 254 1.37 -20.82 -8.40
CA LEU A 254 2.07 -21.21 -7.17
C LEU A 254 1.14 -21.71 -6.05
N GLY A 255 -0.14 -21.94 -6.35
CA GLY A 255 -1.08 -22.58 -5.42
C GLY A 255 -1.66 -21.64 -4.36
N ALA A 256 -1.66 -20.32 -4.58
CA ALA A 256 -2.22 -19.38 -3.60
C ALA A 256 -3.72 -19.59 -3.36
N VAL A 257 -4.49 -19.94 -4.41
CA VAL A 257 -5.96 -20.07 -4.31
C VAL A 257 -6.40 -21.14 -3.30
N PRO A 258 -5.95 -22.42 -3.38
CA PRO A 258 -6.26 -23.41 -2.35
C PRO A 258 -5.87 -22.99 -0.94
N VAL A 259 -4.71 -22.35 -0.78
CA VAL A 259 -4.21 -21.89 0.53
C VAL A 259 -5.13 -20.81 1.13
N LEU A 260 -5.57 -19.85 0.32
CA LEU A 260 -6.44 -18.76 0.77
C LEU A 260 -7.84 -19.26 1.15
N PHE A 261 -8.42 -20.17 0.36
CA PHE A 261 -9.73 -20.75 0.68
C PHE A 261 -9.67 -21.67 1.91
N ALA A 262 -8.58 -22.43 2.09
CA ALA A 262 -8.36 -23.21 3.30
C ALA A 262 -8.33 -22.33 4.56
N LEU A 263 -7.76 -21.10 4.49
CA LEU A 263 -7.80 -20.15 5.61
C LEU A 263 -9.23 -19.69 5.96
N ILE A 264 -10.11 -19.55 4.96
CA ILE A 264 -11.51 -19.15 5.19
C ILE A 264 -12.26 -20.28 5.90
N VAL A 265 -12.11 -21.52 5.40
CA VAL A 265 -12.80 -22.69 5.98
C VAL A 265 -12.36 -22.95 7.42
N LYS A 266 -11.07 -22.69 7.73
CA LYS A 266 -10.48 -22.87 9.06
C LYS A 266 -10.67 -21.70 10.01
N ASP A 267 -11.48 -20.69 9.69
CA ASP A 267 -11.61 -19.47 10.50
C ASP A 267 -11.99 -19.72 11.98
N LYS A 268 -12.72 -20.80 12.23
CA LYS A 268 -13.14 -21.17 13.60
C LYS A 268 -12.04 -21.84 14.43
N GLU A 269 -10.90 -22.18 13.83
CA GLU A 269 -9.77 -22.77 14.52
C GLU A 269 -9.04 -21.73 15.41
N LYS A 270 -8.73 -22.13 16.65
CA LYS A 270 -7.88 -21.34 17.54
C LYS A 270 -6.42 -21.55 17.13
N ASP A 271 -5.60 -20.51 17.27
CA ASP A 271 -4.15 -20.68 17.18
C ASP A 271 -3.62 -21.49 18.37
N LYS A 272 -2.33 -21.81 18.33
CA LYS A 272 -1.62 -22.55 19.38
C LYS A 272 -1.68 -21.89 20.76
N ASP A 273 -1.93 -20.58 20.82
CA ASP A 273 -2.08 -19.82 22.07
C ASP A 273 -3.56 -19.77 22.52
N GLY A 274 -4.43 -20.55 21.89
CA GLY A 274 -5.87 -20.61 22.18
C GLY A 274 -6.66 -19.39 21.70
N LYS A 275 -6.06 -18.50 20.89
CA LYS A 275 -6.69 -17.27 20.43
C LYS A 275 -7.32 -17.47 19.06
N ARG A 276 -8.49 -16.84 18.83
CA ARG A 276 -9.07 -16.78 17.49
C ARG A 276 -8.17 -15.92 16.60
N ARG A 277 -7.96 -16.37 15.36
CA ARG A 277 -7.12 -15.66 14.39
C ARG A 277 -7.86 -14.47 13.74
N LYS A 278 -8.25 -13.50 14.57
CA LYS A 278 -9.13 -12.39 14.18
C LYS A 278 -8.58 -11.58 13.00
N GLY A 279 -9.44 -11.36 12.02
CA GLY A 279 -9.17 -10.50 10.86
C GLY A 279 -8.33 -11.16 9.77
N LEU A 280 -8.04 -12.47 9.85
CA LEU A 280 -7.42 -13.18 8.74
C LEU A 280 -8.35 -13.34 7.54
N ILE A 281 -9.64 -13.62 7.75
CA ILE A 281 -10.60 -13.70 6.64
C ILE A 281 -10.63 -12.39 5.85
N GLU A 282 -10.65 -11.24 6.53
CA GLU A 282 -10.69 -9.94 5.85
C GLU A 282 -9.48 -9.74 4.93
N ASP A 283 -8.28 -10.06 5.42
CA ASP A 283 -7.05 -9.93 4.64
C ASP A 283 -7.00 -10.99 3.51
N ALA A 284 -7.42 -12.24 3.77
CA ALA A 284 -7.46 -13.31 2.78
C ALA A 284 -8.47 -13.03 1.65
N THR A 285 -9.69 -12.63 1.99
CA THR A 285 -10.72 -12.27 1.01
C THR A 285 -10.33 -11.06 0.17
N ALA A 286 -9.55 -10.11 0.71
CA ALA A 286 -9.01 -9.00 -0.06
C ALA A 286 -8.03 -9.49 -1.15
N VAL A 287 -7.17 -10.47 -0.84
CA VAL A 287 -6.27 -11.10 -1.82
C VAL A 287 -7.06 -11.89 -2.86
N ILE A 288 -8.03 -12.71 -2.42
CA ILE A 288 -8.91 -13.48 -3.31
C ILE A 288 -9.62 -12.55 -4.30
N ALA A 289 -10.16 -11.42 -3.83
CA ALA A 289 -10.83 -10.45 -4.69
C ALA A 289 -9.90 -9.85 -5.75
N GLN A 290 -8.60 -9.67 -5.45
CA GLN A 290 -7.64 -9.24 -6.46
C GLN A 290 -7.33 -10.36 -7.46
N ILE A 291 -7.07 -11.57 -6.98
CA ILE A 291 -6.73 -12.72 -7.83
C ILE A 291 -7.86 -12.99 -8.82
N ALA A 292 -9.12 -12.97 -8.38
CA ALA A 292 -10.32 -13.17 -9.19
C ALA A 292 -10.42 -12.28 -10.45
N GLY A 293 -9.64 -11.19 -10.53
CA GLY A 293 -9.57 -10.31 -11.69
C GLY A 293 -8.67 -10.81 -12.82
N CYS A 294 -8.66 -12.11 -13.13
CA CYS A 294 -7.99 -12.69 -14.30
C CYS A 294 -8.70 -13.99 -14.73
N GLU A 295 -8.58 -14.35 -16.01
CA GLU A 295 -9.30 -15.48 -16.62
C GLU A 295 -8.91 -16.83 -15.97
N GLU A 296 -7.63 -16.99 -15.61
CA GLU A 296 -7.09 -18.20 -14.96
C GLU A 296 -7.73 -18.47 -13.58
N SER A 297 -8.40 -17.47 -13.01
CA SER A 297 -9.14 -17.63 -11.75
C SER A 297 -10.32 -18.57 -11.88
N GLU A 298 -10.97 -18.66 -13.04
CA GLU A 298 -12.15 -19.52 -13.23
C GLU A 298 -11.81 -20.97 -12.87
N GLU A 299 -10.78 -21.54 -13.49
CA GLU A 299 -10.38 -22.92 -13.26
C GLU A 299 -9.86 -23.12 -11.82
N ALA A 300 -9.06 -22.17 -11.33
CA ALA A 300 -8.48 -22.25 -9.99
C ALA A 300 -9.55 -22.20 -8.88
N PHE A 301 -10.58 -21.35 -9.04
CA PHE A 301 -11.65 -21.20 -8.06
C PHE A 301 -12.64 -22.37 -8.15
N ALA A 302 -12.90 -22.91 -9.34
CA ALA A 302 -13.74 -24.11 -9.49
C ALA A 302 -13.21 -25.29 -8.68
N LYS A 303 -11.86 -25.49 -8.64
CA LYS A 303 -11.20 -26.56 -7.87
C LYS A 303 -11.43 -26.48 -6.36
N VAL A 304 -11.83 -25.32 -5.83
CA VAL A 304 -12.01 -25.07 -4.40
C VAL A 304 -13.45 -24.65 -4.06
N SER A 305 -14.39 -24.87 -4.99
CA SER A 305 -15.79 -24.42 -4.87
C SER A 305 -15.90 -22.93 -4.54
N GLY A 306 -15.04 -22.12 -5.17
CA GLY A 306 -14.80 -20.73 -4.77
C GLY A 306 -16.04 -19.85 -4.84
N VAL A 307 -16.86 -20.00 -5.88
CA VAL A 307 -18.14 -19.28 -6.01
C VAL A 307 -19.05 -19.63 -4.83
N SER A 308 -19.27 -20.91 -4.57
CA SER A 308 -20.11 -21.36 -3.43
C SER A 308 -19.61 -20.83 -2.09
N VAL A 309 -18.30 -20.91 -1.82
CA VAL A 309 -17.71 -20.39 -0.57
C VAL A 309 -17.91 -18.88 -0.45
N LEU A 310 -17.66 -18.11 -1.50
CA LEU A 310 -17.86 -16.66 -1.49
C LEU A 310 -19.34 -16.27 -1.35
N SER A 311 -20.24 -17.01 -2.01
CA SER A 311 -21.68 -16.86 -1.86
C SER A 311 -22.10 -17.08 -0.40
N MET A 312 -21.57 -18.11 0.27
CA MET A 312 -21.87 -18.41 1.69
C MET A 312 -21.46 -17.29 2.63
N MET A 313 -20.50 -16.45 2.24
CA MET A 313 -20.08 -15.28 3.02
C MET A 313 -21.10 -14.13 2.93
N LEU A 314 -21.98 -14.15 1.93
CA LEU A 314 -23.01 -13.14 1.69
C LEU A 314 -24.37 -13.51 2.29
N GLY A 315 -24.66 -14.81 2.44
CA GLY A 315 -25.96 -15.29 2.91
C GLY A 315 -26.33 -14.86 4.33
N SER A 316 -27.63 -14.91 4.63
CA SER A 316 -28.20 -14.57 5.94
C SER A 316 -27.71 -15.49 7.07
N GLU A 317 -27.36 -16.74 6.74
CA GLU A 317 -26.81 -17.74 7.66
C GLU A 317 -25.29 -17.61 7.88
N SER A 318 -24.63 -16.65 7.21
CA SER A 318 -23.17 -16.49 7.21
C SER A 318 -22.54 -16.17 8.58
N GLY A 319 -23.35 -16.00 9.63
CA GLY A 319 -22.86 -15.68 10.97
C GLY A 319 -22.05 -14.38 11.00
N SER A 320 -20.97 -14.33 11.79
CA SER A 320 -20.21 -13.10 12.12
C SER A 320 -19.26 -12.58 11.02
N CYS A 321 -19.58 -12.76 9.74
CA CYS A 321 -18.80 -12.13 8.66
C CYS A 321 -18.89 -10.61 8.78
N SER A 322 -17.74 -9.94 8.84
CA SER A 322 -17.71 -8.47 8.88
C SER A 322 -18.17 -7.90 7.55
N LEU A 323 -18.66 -6.65 7.58
CA LEU A 323 -19.05 -5.94 6.36
C LEU A 323 -17.90 -5.87 5.34
N ARG A 324 -16.65 -5.75 5.80
CA ARG A 324 -15.47 -5.72 4.93
C ARG A 324 -15.23 -7.06 4.24
N THR A 325 -15.44 -8.16 4.95
CA THR A 325 -15.42 -9.50 4.36
C THR A 325 -16.50 -9.65 3.27
N LYS A 326 -17.72 -9.15 3.52
CA LYS A 326 -18.80 -9.17 2.53
C LYS A 326 -18.47 -8.32 1.30
N GLU A 327 -17.91 -7.12 1.49
CA GLU A 327 -17.44 -6.27 0.37
C GLU A 327 -16.38 -6.96 -0.49
N ASN A 328 -15.44 -7.65 0.14
CA ASN A 328 -14.42 -8.40 -0.59
C ASN A 328 -15.04 -9.57 -1.35
N ALA A 329 -16.00 -10.30 -0.76
CA ALA A 329 -16.71 -11.39 -1.44
C ALA A 329 -17.50 -10.88 -2.66
N VAL A 330 -18.25 -9.78 -2.52
CA VAL A 330 -18.91 -9.09 -3.64
C VAL A 330 -17.90 -8.74 -4.73
N SER A 331 -16.75 -8.16 -4.35
CA SER A 331 -15.71 -7.82 -5.31
C SER A 331 -15.11 -9.03 -6.02
N ALA A 332 -14.94 -10.16 -5.33
CA ALA A 332 -14.40 -11.38 -5.91
C ALA A 332 -15.38 -11.98 -6.91
N LEU A 333 -16.66 -12.10 -6.55
CA LEU A 333 -17.71 -12.62 -7.43
C LEU A 333 -17.92 -11.72 -8.66
N LEU A 334 -17.96 -10.40 -8.48
CA LEU A 334 -18.02 -9.45 -9.60
C LEU A 334 -16.84 -9.65 -10.58
N ASN A 335 -15.62 -9.81 -10.04
CA ASN A 335 -14.45 -10.02 -10.88
C ASN A 335 -14.52 -11.37 -11.63
N LEU A 336 -14.93 -12.45 -10.96
CA LEU A 336 -15.14 -13.74 -11.62
C LEU A 336 -16.16 -13.66 -12.76
N VAL A 337 -17.22 -12.88 -12.59
CA VAL A 337 -18.23 -12.66 -13.64
C VAL A 337 -17.71 -11.80 -14.79
N ARG A 338 -16.81 -10.84 -14.52
CA ARG A 338 -16.21 -9.97 -15.54
C ARG A 338 -15.15 -10.66 -16.40
N TYR A 339 -14.36 -11.55 -15.81
CA TYR A 339 -13.23 -12.21 -16.46
C TYR A 339 -13.48 -13.70 -16.76
N GLY A 340 -14.57 -14.27 -16.25
CA GLY A 340 -14.93 -15.67 -16.45
C GLY A 340 -15.87 -15.89 -17.62
N SER A 341 -16.05 -17.16 -17.98
CA SER A 341 -16.97 -17.63 -19.01
C SER A 341 -18.43 -17.54 -18.56
N GLN A 342 -19.36 -17.73 -19.51
CA GLN A 342 -20.80 -17.82 -19.22
C GLN A 342 -21.16 -18.92 -18.21
N LYS A 343 -20.30 -19.94 -18.06
CA LYS A 343 -20.47 -20.98 -17.04
C LYS A 343 -20.40 -20.40 -15.63
N VAL A 344 -19.40 -19.57 -15.35
CA VAL A 344 -19.22 -18.91 -14.05
C VAL A 344 -20.35 -17.92 -13.79
N VAL A 345 -20.79 -17.19 -14.83
CA VAL A 345 -21.95 -16.29 -14.73
C VAL A 345 -23.21 -17.06 -14.32
N GLY A 346 -23.46 -18.23 -14.95
CA GLY A 346 -24.56 -19.12 -14.57
C GLY A 346 -24.45 -19.60 -13.14
N GLU A 347 -23.28 -20.11 -12.73
CA GLU A 347 -23.04 -20.59 -11.35
C GLU A 347 -23.29 -19.50 -10.30
N VAL A 348 -22.88 -18.26 -10.58
CA VAL A 348 -23.13 -17.12 -9.68
C VAL A 348 -24.63 -16.77 -9.63
N ARG A 349 -25.34 -16.77 -10.77
CA ARG A 349 -26.79 -16.49 -10.85
C ARG A 349 -27.64 -17.54 -10.13
N ASP A 350 -27.24 -18.81 -10.19
CA ASP A 350 -27.96 -19.91 -9.53
C ASP A 350 -27.90 -19.79 -7.99
N ASN A 351 -26.93 -19.05 -7.44
CA ASN A 351 -26.85 -18.72 -6.02
C ASN A 351 -27.71 -17.50 -5.65
N VAL A 352 -29.02 -17.56 -5.94
CA VAL A 352 -30.00 -16.45 -5.82
C VAL A 352 -30.02 -15.79 -4.42
N TRP A 353 -29.76 -16.56 -3.36
CA TRP A 353 -29.70 -16.06 -1.98
C TRP A 353 -28.51 -15.11 -1.71
N THR A 354 -27.58 -14.97 -2.65
CA THR A 354 -26.52 -13.96 -2.58
C THR A 354 -27.03 -12.54 -2.76
N LEU A 355 -28.20 -12.36 -3.40
CA LEU A 355 -28.77 -11.04 -3.72
C LEU A 355 -29.00 -10.19 -2.46
N ASP A 356 -29.46 -10.79 -1.37
CA ASP A 356 -29.65 -10.09 -0.09
C ASP A 356 -28.33 -9.56 0.46
N GLY A 357 -27.27 -10.38 0.39
CA GLY A 357 -25.94 -9.99 0.84
C GLY A 357 -25.30 -8.91 -0.03
N ILE A 358 -25.53 -8.96 -1.35
CA ILE A 358 -25.07 -7.91 -2.28
C ILE A 358 -25.80 -6.59 -1.99
N THR A 359 -27.13 -6.64 -1.82
CA THR A 359 -27.96 -5.49 -1.47
C THR A 359 -27.55 -4.88 -0.13
N TYR A 360 -27.27 -5.73 0.87
CA TYR A 360 -26.76 -5.29 2.16
C TYR A 360 -25.44 -4.50 2.02
N VAL A 361 -24.52 -4.96 1.17
CA VAL A 361 -23.27 -4.25 0.87
C VAL A 361 -23.53 -2.95 0.12
N GLN A 362 -24.48 -2.91 -0.82
CA GLN A 362 -24.88 -1.68 -1.51
C GLN A 362 -25.39 -0.61 -0.54
N GLU A 363 -26.15 -1.00 0.48
CA GLU A 363 -26.75 -0.06 1.44
C GLU A 363 -25.76 0.40 2.52
N HIS A 364 -24.93 -0.52 3.02
CA HIS A 364 -24.14 -0.30 4.23
C HIS A 364 -22.63 -0.20 3.98
N GLY A 365 -22.14 -0.65 2.83
CA GLY A 365 -20.72 -0.76 2.51
C GLY A 365 -19.96 0.56 2.46
N SER A 366 -18.63 0.46 2.36
CA SER A 366 -17.76 1.56 1.96
C SER A 366 -18.15 2.10 0.58
N ALA A 367 -17.77 3.34 0.24
CA ALA A 367 -18.06 3.90 -1.08
C ALA A 367 -17.64 2.96 -2.24
N LYS A 368 -16.49 2.29 -2.09
CA LYS A 368 -15.99 1.27 -3.03
C LYS A 368 -16.86 0.01 -3.02
N GLY A 369 -17.21 -0.51 -1.84
CA GLY A 369 -18.10 -1.66 -1.67
C GLY A 369 -19.46 -1.44 -2.32
N LYS A 370 -20.06 -0.27 -2.08
CA LYS A 370 -21.34 0.14 -2.68
C LYS A 370 -21.28 0.19 -4.19
N SER A 371 -20.23 0.84 -4.74
CA SER A 371 -20.04 0.92 -6.18
C SER A 371 -19.93 -0.47 -6.83
N LYS A 372 -19.20 -1.39 -6.19
CA LYS A 372 -19.05 -2.76 -6.71
C LYS A 372 -20.33 -3.58 -6.58
N ALA A 373 -21.08 -3.44 -5.49
CA ALA A 373 -22.38 -4.10 -5.34
C ALA A 373 -23.37 -3.64 -6.42
N VAL A 374 -23.43 -2.33 -6.72
CA VAL A 374 -24.28 -1.80 -7.81
C VAL A 374 -23.84 -2.37 -9.17
N ALA A 375 -22.54 -2.36 -9.46
CA ALA A 375 -22.02 -2.93 -10.71
C ALA A 375 -22.37 -4.42 -10.85
N PHE A 376 -22.27 -5.17 -9.74
CA PHE A 376 -22.57 -6.58 -9.71
C PHE A 376 -24.06 -6.87 -9.95
N LEU A 377 -24.96 -6.13 -9.29
CA LEU A 377 -26.41 -6.27 -9.52
C LEU A 377 -26.81 -5.97 -10.95
N LYS A 378 -26.26 -4.90 -11.55
CA LYS A 378 -26.51 -4.57 -12.97
C LYS A 378 -26.09 -5.72 -13.90
N LEU A 379 -24.91 -6.29 -13.68
CA LEU A 379 -24.43 -7.39 -14.51
C LEU A 379 -25.31 -8.64 -14.35
N LEU A 380 -25.77 -8.94 -13.14
CA LEU A 380 -26.67 -10.06 -12.89
C LEU A 380 -28.04 -9.87 -13.56
N VAL A 381 -28.63 -8.68 -13.47
CA VAL A 381 -30.00 -8.36 -13.96
C VAL A 381 -30.03 -8.08 -15.46
N ASP A 382 -29.14 -7.22 -15.95
CA ASP A 382 -29.20 -6.68 -17.32
C ASP A 382 -28.34 -7.50 -18.31
N GLY A 383 -27.43 -8.34 -17.81
CA GLY A 383 -26.49 -9.10 -18.64
C GLY A 383 -25.41 -8.25 -19.32
N GLU A 384 -25.36 -6.94 -19.04
CA GLU A 384 -24.36 -6.02 -19.59
C GLU A 384 -23.10 -5.94 -18.70
N ILE A 385 -21.93 -6.10 -19.30
CA ILE A 385 -20.63 -5.86 -18.65
C ILE A 385 -20.43 -4.34 -18.53
N VAL A 386 -20.75 -3.77 -17.37
CA VAL A 386 -20.50 -2.35 -17.10
C VAL A 386 -19.08 -2.16 -16.55
N GLU A 387 -18.27 -1.34 -17.25
CA GLU A 387 -16.99 -0.84 -16.76
C GLU A 387 -17.17 -0.08 -15.44
N ASP A 388 -16.21 -0.20 -14.51
CA ASP A 388 -16.32 0.44 -13.19
C ASP A 388 -16.51 1.96 -13.31
N LEU A 389 -17.56 2.51 -12.68
CA LEU A 389 -17.75 3.95 -12.50
C LEU A 389 -16.60 4.61 -11.70
N TYR A 390 -15.83 3.79 -10.99
CA TYR A 390 -14.57 4.15 -10.34
C TYR A 390 -13.56 3.04 -10.65
N PRO A 391 -12.83 3.11 -11.78
CA PRO A 391 -11.70 2.23 -12.01
C PRO A 391 -10.79 2.33 -10.78
N VAL A 392 -10.08 1.27 -10.45
CA VAL A 392 -8.95 1.39 -9.51
C VAL A 392 -7.88 2.20 -10.25
N GLU A 393 -8.07 3.51 -10.35
CA GLU A 393 -7.02 4.42 -10.77
C GLU A 393 -5.91 4.31 -9.72
N SER A 394 -4.75 3.91 -10.21
CA SER A 394 -3.49 4.10 -9.54
C SER A 394 -3.24 5.59 -9.36
N ASP A 395 -3.88 6.19 -8.36
CA ASP A 395 -3.55 7.54 -7.92
C ASP A 395 -2.14 7.53 -7.33
N LEU A 396 -1.16 7.86 -8.18
CA LEU A 396 -0.34 9.08 -8.05
C LEU A 396 0.72 9.10 -9.17
N ALA A 397 0.29 9.53 -10.36
CA ALA A 397 1.20 10.08 -11.36
C ALA A 397 0.49 11.17 -12.16
N SER A 398 0.51 12.41 -11.64
CA SER A 398 0.49 13.60 -12.49
C SER A 398 1.06 14.81 -11.74
N SER A 399 2.38 14.96 -11.80
CA SER A 399 2.94 16.26 -12.15
C SER A 399 3.83 16.07 -13.37
N SER A 400 3.26 16.42 -14.51
CA SER A 400 3.94 16.61 -15.78
C SER A 400 5.04 17.65 -15.61
N CYS A 401 6.29 17.26 -15.84
CA CYS A 401 7.36 18.18 -16.19
C CYS A 401 7.66 18.00 -17.67
N SER A 402 6.89 18.72 -18.49
CA SER A 402 7.19 18.99 -19.89
C SER A 402 7.86 20.36 -19.95
N SER A 403 9.17 20.40 -20.20
CA SER A 403 9.92 21.47 -20.89
C SER A 403 11.42 21.23 -20.73
N CYS A 404 12.11 20.89 -21.83
CA CYS A 404 13.43 21.42 -22.25
C CYS A 404 13.96 20.56 -23.41
N SER A 405 13.45 20.86 -24.61
CA SER A 405 14.19 20.68 -25.87
C SER A 405 14.31 22.08 -26.46
N GLY A 406 15.54 22.55 -26.63
CA GLY A 406 15.88 23.91 -27.06
C GLY A 406 17.17 24.38 -26.40
#